data_AF-A0A173SIB6-F1
#
_entry.id   AF-A0A173SIB6-F1
#
_cell.length_a   1.000
_cell.length_b   1.000
_cell.length_c   1.000
_cell.angle_alpha   90.00
_cell.angle_beta   90.00
_cell.angle_gamma   90.00
#
_symmetry.space_group_name_H-M   'P 1'
#
loop_
_entity.id
_entity.type
_entity.pdbx_description
1 polymer ?
#
loop_
_entity_poly.entity_id
_entity_poly.type
_entity_poly.pdbx_seq_one_letter_code
_entity_poly.pdbx_strand_id
1 'polypeptide(L)'
;MNDFGPKRPMPEDALCESTDTVKAKRGRPKKKPDYDREKEIEALQQKVIDLFGEPFDDRVERSEAAPSIREIAKALDTTPLTVRKMLITAGYYSTKHSREVQELYEQGCTIQEIMEQTGLKRASVHGYLPYTKGNYNLPELPLNAERRRVYRRRIAVCERLMQEINSPNAEECLWDAIVAFAGYPFVTEKGLPLKYTVEGGEIFFNRKEKSVTRATVMRAFHQARTIQESEGCVSGPKKLGTFGASYLYPVFLRIGVCSKKSEIF
;
A
#
# COMPACT_ATOMS: atom_id res chain seq x y z
N MET A 1 37.86 -31.10 11.27
CA MET A 1 37.01 -32.09 11.97
C MET A 1 35.62 -32.04 11.37
N ASN A 2 35.21 -33.13 10.72
CA ASN A 2 33.81 -33.39 10.37
C ASN A 2 33.11 -33.89 11.64
N ASP A 3 32.08 -33.19 12.10
CA ASP A 3 31.34 -33.58 13.30
C ASP A 3 29.82 -33.57 13.07
N PHE A 4 29.39 -34.39 12.12
CA PHE A 4 28.00 -34.83 12.04
C PHE A 4 28.02 -36.36 12.01
N GLY A 5 27.58 -36.98 13.12
CA GLY A 5 27.52 -38.43 13.29
C GLY A 5 26.63 -39.14 12.25
N PRO A 6 26.62 -40.50 12.26
CA PRO A 6 25.96 -41.28 11.22
C PRO A 6 24.44 -41.00 11.18
N LYS A 7 23.90 -40.85 9.96
CA LYS A 7 22.46 -40.69 9.72
C LYS A 7 21.72 -41.89 10.32
N ARG A 8 20.67 -41.61 11.12
CA ARG A 8 19.74 -42.63 11.61
C ARG A 8 19.07 -43.33 10.41
N PRO A 9 18.95 -44.67 10.41
CA PRO A 9 18.21 -45.37 9.38
C PRO A 9 16.72 -45.02 9.48
N MET A 10 16.11 -44.77 8.32
CA MET A 10 14.66 -44.62 8.17
C MET A 10 13.99 -45.99 8.35
N PRO A 11 12.90 -46.11 9.11
CA PRO A 11 12.13 -47.34 9.14
C PRO A 11 11.37 -47.49 7.82
N GLU A 12 11.55 -48.64 7.17
CA GLU A 12 10.78 -49.07 6.00
C GLU A 12 9.34 -49.43 6.38
N ASP A 13 8.42 -48.94 5.55
CA ASP A 13 7.05 -49.40 5.28
C ASP A 13 6.26 -50.08 6.41
N ALA A 14 5.51 -49.26 7.15
CA ALA A 14 4.24 -49.67 7.72
C ALA A 14 3.11 -49.15 6.82
N LEU A 15 2.62 -50.01 5.94
CA LEU A 15 1.34 -49.85 5.25
C LEU A 15 0.24 -49.69 6.30
N CYS A 16 -0.36 -48.50 6.39
CA CYS A 16 -1.59 -48.30 7.15
C CYS A 16 -2.57 -47.48 6.31
N GLU A 17 -3.75 -48.05 6.19
CA GLU A 17 -4.84 -47.82 5.24
C GLU A 17 -5.22 -46.35 5.02
N SER A 18 -5.47 -46.02 3.76
CA SER A 18 -6.07 -44.77 3.32
C SER A 18 -7.52 -44.67 3.82
N THR A 19 -7.71 -44.02 4.96
CA THR A 19 -8.99 -43.36 5.23
C THR A 19 -9.02 -42.08 4.41
N ASP A 20 -9.74 -42.13 3.30
CA ASP A 20 -10.12 -40.97 2.48
C ASP A 20 -10.94 -40.00 3.34
N THR A 21 -10.24 -39.17 4.09
CA THR A 21 -10.73 -37.86 4.49
C THR A 21 -9.95 -36.86 3.67
N VAL A 22 -10.61 -36.30 2.65
CA VAL A 22 -10.12 -35.15 1.90
C VAL A 22 -9.93 -34.01 2.90
N LYS A 23 -8.74 -33.94 3.51
CA LYS A 23 -8.32 -32.79 4.31
C LYS A 23 -8.25 -31.62 3.34
N ALA A 24 -9.32 -30.82 3.33
CA ALA A 24 -9.32 -29.54 2.64
C ALA A 24 -8.08 -28.78 3.11
N LYS A 25 -7.11 -28.57 2.22
CA LYS A 25 -5.94 -27.71 2.44
C LYS A 25 -6.46 -26.28 2.62
N ARG A 26 -7.02 -25.96 3.78
CA ARG A 26 -7.42 -24.59 4.13
C ARG A 26 -6.17 -23.84 4.54
N GLY A 27 -5.33 -23.55 3.55
CA GLY A 27 -4.36 -22.47 3.66
C GLY A 27 -5.08 -21.17 4.00
N ARG A 28 -4.35 -20.20 4.57
CA ARG A 28 -4.91 -18.89 4.89
C ARG A 28 -5.62 -18.32 3.64
N PRO A 29 -6.90 -17.91 3.72
CA PRO A 29 -7.62 -17.36 2.59
C PRO A 29 -6.82 -16.23 1.94
N LYS A 30 -6.75 -16.23 0.60
CA LYS A 30 -6.14 -15.14 -0.15
C LYS A 30 -6.90 -13.85 0.18
N LYS A 31 -6.17 -12.80 0.51
CA LYS A 31 -6.75 -11.45 0.63
C LYS A 31 -6.96 -10.92 -0.80
N LYS A 32 -8.19 -10.51 -1.11
CA LYS A 32 -8.68 -10.21 -2.47
C LYS A 32 -8.55 -11.40 -3.43
N PRO A 33 -9.32 -12.49 -3.21
CA PRO A 33 -9.27 -13.66 -4.09
C PRO A 33 -9.80 -13.36 -5.50
N ASP A 34 -10.72 -12.41 -5.63
CA ASP A 34 -11.42 -12.08 -6.88
C ASP A 34 -10.75 -10.95 -7.68
N TYR A 35 -9.64 -10.38 -7.18
CA TYR A 35 -8.95 -9.30 -7.89
C TYR A 35 -8.30 -9.82 -9.16
N ASP A 36 -8.83 -9.37 -10.29
CA ASP A 36 -8.29 -9.63 -11.61
C ASP A 36 -7.81 -8.31 -12.23
N ARG A 37 -6.48 -8.19 -12.31
CA ARG A 37 -5.85 -6.99 -12.85
C ARG A 37 -6.25 -6.74 -14.30
N GLU A 38 -6.43 -7.79 -15.10
CA GLU A 38 -6.72 -7.63 -16.53
C GLU A 38 -8.10 -7.03 -16.72
N LYS A 39 -9.09 -7.54 -15.97
CA LYS A 39 -10.44 -6.97 -15.95
C LYS A 39 -10.47 -5.51 -15.48
N GLU A 40 -9.71 -5.16 -14.46
CA GLU A 40 -9.63 -3.76 -13.99
C GLU A 40 -9.03 -2.82 -15.06
N ILE A 41 -8.05 -3.32 -15.83
CA ILE A 41 -7.45 -2.56 -16.93
C ILE A 41 -8.44 -2.40 -18.08
N GLU A 42 -9.11 -3.47 -18.48
CA GLU A 42 -10.13 -3.45 -19.53
C GLU A 42 -11.27 -2.51 -19.16
N ALA A 43 -11.75 -2.57 -17.91
CA ALA A 43 -12.78 -1.68 -17.41
C ALA A 43 -12.34 -0.20 -17.42
N LEU A 44 -11.08 0.09 -17.09
CA LEU A 44 -10.55 1.45 -17.15
C LEU A 44 -10.38 1.92 -18.60
N GLN A 45 -9.89 1.06 -19.49
CA GLN A 45 -9.77 1.35 -20.93
C GLN A 45 -11.14 1.63 -21.54
N GLN A 46 -12.17 0.83 -21.21
CA GLN A 46 -13.53 1.06 -21.67
C GLN A 46 -14.07 2.41 -21.17
N LYS A 47 -13.87 2.74 -19.89
CA LYS A 47 -14.25 4.07 -19.35
C LYS A 47 -13.55 5.22 -20.07
N VAL A 48 -12.27 5.04 -20.43
CA VAL A 48 -11.53 6.04 -21.22
C VAL A 48 -12.13 6.21 -22.61
N ILE A 49 -12.50 5.10 -23.27
CA ILE A 49 -13.15 5.12 -24.58
C ILE A 49 -14.51 5.82 -24.49
N ASP A 50 -15.34 5.46 -23.52
CA ASP A 50 -16.69 6.03 -23.33
C ASP A 50 -16.62 7.55 -23.08
N LEU A 51 -15.63 8.00 -22.30
CA LEU A 51 -15.40 9.43 -22.06
C LEU A 51 -14.78 10.13 -23.27
N PHE A 52 -13.99 9.45 -24.09
CA PHE A 52 -13.37 10.04 -25.28
C PHE A 52 -14.36 10.17 -26.45
N GLY A 53 -15.37 9.29 -26.49
CA GLY A 53 -16.50 9.33 -27.41
C GLY A 53 -16.14 8.81 -28.80
N GLU A 54 -15.44 9.64 -29.58
CA GLU A 54 -15.07 9.32 -30.97
C GLU A 54 -13.55 9.10 -31.14
N PRO A 55 -13.13 8.17 -32.02
CA PRO A 55 -11.71 7.99 -32.36
C PRO A 55 -11.09 9.28 -32.88
N PHE A 56 -9.83 9.52 -32.52
CA PHE A 56 -9.05 10.64 -33.03
C PHE A 56 -8.04 10.16 -34.07
N ASP A 57 -8.10 10.72 -35.27
CA ASP A 57 -7.06 10.58 -36.30
C ASP A 57 -6.67 11.98 -36.81
N ASP A 58 -5.37 12.29 -36.84
CA ASP A 58 -4.84 13.58 -37.31
C ASP A 58 -5.04 13.85 -38.81
N ARG A 59 -5.60 12.89 -39.56
CA ARG A 59 -5.98 13.03 -40.98
C ARG A 59 -7.43 13.48 -41.19
N VAL A 60 -8.24 13.49 -40.14
CA VAL A 60 -9.69 13.75 -40.19
C VAL A 60 -10.03 14.91 -39.25
N GLU A 61 -10.96 15.76 -39.65
CA GLU A 61 -11.48 16.81 -38.76
C GLU A 61 -12.22 16.18 -37.57
N ARG A 62 -11.89 16.67 -36.37
CA ARG A 62 -12.50 16.22 -35.12
C ARG A 62 -13.65 17.14 -34.73
N SER A 63 -14.70 16.59 -34.12
CA SER A 63 -15.78 17.41 -33.56
C SER A 63 -15.24 18.38 -32.49
N GLU A 64 -15.66 19.65 -32.54
CA GLU A 64 -15.28 20.66 -31.55
C GLU A 64 -15.76 20.32 -30.14
N ALA A 65 -16.83 19.51 -30.02
CA ALA A 65 -17.37 19.06 -28.75
C ALA A 65 -16.60 17.88 -28.13
N ALA A 66 -15.64 17.30 -28.86
CA ALA A 66 -14.92 16.12 -28.40
C ALA A 66 -13.89 16.46 -27.31
N PRO A 67 -13.88 15.73 -26.19
CA PRO A 67 -13.01 16.06 -25.06
C PRO A 67 -11.53 15.86 -25.38
N SER A 68 -10.69 16.63 -24.69
CA SER A 68 -9.23 16.49 -24.79
C SER A 68 -8.71 15.37 -23.88
N ILE A 69 -7.58 14.77 -24.24
CA ILE A 69 -6.89 13.78 -23.39
C ILE A 69 -6.63 14.32 -21.97
N ARG A 70 -6.40 15.64 -21.84
CA ARG A 70 -6.14 16.30 -20.54
C ARG A 70 -7.40 16.36 -19.68
N GLU A 71 -8.55 16.64 -20.27
CA GLU A 71 -9.83 16.64 -19.54
C GLU A 71 -10.16 15.26 -19.00
N ILE A 72 -10.00 14.22 -19.82
CA ILE A 72 -10.23 12.82 -19.39
C ILE A 72 -9.26 12.42 -18.29
N ALA A 73 -7.98 12.78 -18.43
CA ALA A 73 -6.98 12.49 -17.41
C ALA A 73 -7.36 13.11 -16.05
N LYS A 74 -7.87 14.35 -16.06
CA LYS A 74 -8.36 15.04 -14.86
C LYS A 74 -9.61 14.35 -14.29
N ALA A 75 -10.56 13.97 -15.15
CA ALA A 75 -11.80 13.31 -14.73
C ALA A 75 -11.55 11.94 -14.07
N LEU A 76 -10.54 11.21 -14.53
CA LEU A 76 -10.19 9.87 -14.05
C LEU A 76 -9.07 9.85 -12.99
N ASP A 77 -8.60 11.00 -12.51
CA ASP A 77 -7.46 11.13 -11.59
C ASP A 77 -6.23 10.31 -12.05
N THR A 78 -5.90 10.46 -13.34
CA THR A 78 -4.81 9.76 -14.01
C THR A 78 -3.94 10.71 -14.82
N THR A 79 -2.92 10.20 -15.49
CA THR A 79 -2.01 11.02 -16.30
C THR A 79 -2.45 11.07 -17.77
N PRO A 80 -2.24 12.19 -18.48
CA PRO A 80 -2.48 12.26 -19.92
C PRO A 80 -1.72 11.19 -20.72
N LEU A 81 -0.54 10.79 -20.24
CA LEU A 81 0.27 9.72 -20.85
C LEU A 81 -0.46 8.38 -20.78
N THR A 82 -1.06 8.06 -19.63
CA THR A 82 -1.87 6.86 -19.43
C THR A 82 -3.07 6.82 -20.38
N VAL A 83 -3.83 7.92 -20.43
CA VAL A 83 -5.02 8.01 -21.29
C VAL A 83 -4.63 7.81 -22.76
N ARG A 84 -3.58 8.50 -23.23
CA ARG A 84 -3.08 8.33 -24.61
C ARG A 84 -2.73 6.88 -24.92
N LYS A 85 -1.99 6.20 -24.04
CA LYS A 85 -1.63 4.79 -24.23
C LYS A 85 -2.86 3.88 -24.33
N MET A 86 -3.85 4.08 -23.46
CA MET A 86 -5.08 3.30 -23.48
C MET A 86 -5.86 3.50 -24.77
N LEU A 87 -5.96 4.74 -25.25
CA LEU A 87 -6.61 5.04 -26.52
C LEU A 87 -5.85 4.46 -27.72
N ILE A 88 -4.51 4.54 -27.72
CA ILE A 88 -3.68 3.91 -28.76
C ILE A 88 -3.89 2.40 -28.77
N THR A 89 -3.85 1.76 -27.61
CA THR A 89 -4.09 0.31 -27.49
C THR A 89 -5.50 -0.09 -27.90
N ALA A 90 -6.49 0.78 -27.70
CA ALA A 90 -7.85 0.56 -28.17
C ALA A 90 -8.04 0.83 -29.68
N GLY A 91 -7.07 1.46 -30.36
CA GLY A 91 -7.24 1.97 -31.72
C GLY A 91 -8.06 3.26 -31.82
N TYR A 92 -8.30 3.96 -30.71
CA TYR A 92 -9.07 5.22 -30.64
C TYR A 92 -8.20 6.48 -30.76
N TYR A 93 -6.89 6.35 -30.95
CA TYR A 93 -5.98 7.48 -31.10
C TYR A 93 -4.87 7.19 -32.10
N SER A 94 -4.79 8.02 -33.13
CA SER A 94 -3.91 7.87 -34.29
C SER A 94 -3.32 9.22 -34.67
N THR A 95 -1.99 9.31 -34.68
CA THR A 95 -1.24 10.45 -35.21
C THR A 95 -0.06 9.95 -36.04
N LYS A 96 0.55 10.83 -36.84
CA LYS A 96 1.75 10.50 -37.62
C LYS A 96 2.81 9.82 -36.75
N HIS A 97 3.13 10.43 -35.61
CA HIS A 97 4.10 9.89 -34.67
C HIS A 97 3.60 8.61 -33.97
N SER A 98 2.31 8.49 -33.65
CA SER A 98 1.83 7.26 -32.99
C SER A 98 1.91 6.06 -33.92
N ARG A 99 1.64 6.24 -35.21
CA ARG A 99 1.72 5.18 -36.22
C ARG A 99 3.16 4.76 -36.48
N GLU A 100 4.05 5.74 -36.67
CA GLU A 100 5.48 5.51 -36.88
C GLU A 100 6.12 4.78 -35.69
N VAL A 101 5.82 5.18 -34.45
CA VAL A 101 6.33 4.50 -33.25
C VAL A 101 5.76 3.09 -33.11
N GLN A 102 4.49 2.87 -33.45
CA GLN A 102 3.88 1.54 -33.39
C GLN A 102 4.46 0.59 -34.43
N GLU A 103 4.63 1.04 -35.66
CA GLU A 103 5.21 0.25 -36.75
C GLU A 103 6.64 -0.21 -36.41
N LEU A 104 7.49 0.72 -35.93
CA LEU A 104 8.85 0.37 -35.51
C LEU A 104 8.87 -0.58 -34.30
N TYR A 105 7.93 -0.42 -33.38
CA TYR A 105 7.81 -1.30 -32.22
C TYR A 105 7.36 -2.72 -32.63
N GLU A 106 6.42 -2.84 -33.58
CA GLU A 106 5.96 -4.11 -34.14
C GLU A 106 7.05 -4.83 -34.94
N GLN A 107 7.94 -4.07 -35.59
CA GLN A 107 9.16 -4.59 -36.23
C GLN A 107 10.23 -5.07 -35.22
N GLY A 108 10.00 -4.88 -33.91
CA GLY A 108 10.91 -5.31 -32.85
C GLY A 108 12.06 -4.34 -32.58
N CYS A 109 12.01 -3.10 -33.10
CA CYS A 109 13.03 -2.10 -32.82
C CYS A 109 13.09 -1.75 -31.33
N THR A 110 14.30 -1.51 -30.83
CA THR A 110 14.52 -1.07 -29.47
C THR A 110 14.04 0.38 -29.28
N ILE A 111 13.76 0.77 -28.03
CA ILE A 111 13.37 2.16 -27.72
C ILE A 111 14.40 3.17 -28.21
N GLN A 112 15.69 2.82 -28.20
CA GLN A 112 16.75 3.70 -28.67
C GLN A 112 16.70 3.86 -30.20
N GLU A 113 16.56 2.77 -30.94
CA GLU A 113 16.40 2.82 -32.40
C GLU A 113 15.15 3.61 -32.81
N ILE A 114 14.04 3.44 -32.08
CA ILE A 114 12.82 4.22 -32.33
C ILE A 114 13.08 5.71 -32.10
N MET A 115 13.83 6.09 -31.06
CA MET A 115 14.20 7.50 -30.82
C MET A 115 15.07 8.05 -31.96
N GLU A 116 16.03 7.27 -32.43
CA GLU A 116 16.95 7.66 -33.52
C GLU A 116 16.21 7.84 -34.85
N GLN A 117 15.31 6.93 -35.19
CA GLN A 117 14.54 6.98 -36.44
C GLN A 117 13.47 8.08 -36.44
N THR A 118 12.73 8.23 -35.33
CA THR A 118 11.63 9.21 -35.25
C THR A 118 12.06 10.62 -34.83
N GLY A 119 13.29 10.77 -34.32
CA GLY A 119 13.78 12.00 -33.69
C GLY A 119 13.07 12.37 -32.37
N LEU A 120 12.23 11.47 -31.83
CA LEU A 120 11.47 11.72 -30.61
C LEU A 120 12.30 11.49 -29.35
N LYS A 121 12.04 12.31 -28.33
CA LYS A 121 12.57 12.06 -26.98
C LYS A 121 11.97 10.78 -26.39
N ARG A 122 12.74 10.09 -25.54
CA ARG A 122 12.34 8.85 -24.85
C ARG A 122 10.94 8.91 -24.23
N ALA A 123 10.60 10.00 -23.55
CA ALA A 123 9.29 10.19 -22.92
C ALA A 123 8.14 10.26 -23.94
N SER A 124 8.40 10.84 -25.12
CA SER A 124 7.42 10.94 -26.21
C SER A 124 7.20 9.57 -26.85
N VAL A 125 8.28 8.84 -27.15
CA VAL A 125 8.22 7.44 -27.64
C VAL A 125 7.40 6.58 -26.68
N HIS A 126 7.73 6.63 -25.39
CA HIS A 126 6.97 5.88 -24.39
C HIS A 126 5.48 6.26 -24.37
N GLY A 127 5.08 7.46 -24.75
CA GLY A 127 3.67 7.87 -24.82
C GLY A 127 2.89 7.31 -26.01
N TYR A 128 3.59 6.85 -27.05
CA TYR A 128 3.00 6.29 -28.26
C TYR A 128 3.07 4.77 -28.33
N LEU A 129 3.85 4.14 -27.47
CA LEU A 129 3.87 2.69 -27.36
C LEU A 129 2.53 2.16 -26.85
N PRO A 130 2.09 0.99 -27.33
CA PRO A 130 0.97 0.27 -26.76
C PRO A 130 1.14 0.13 -25.25
N TYR A 131 0.02 0.22 -24.56
CA TYR A 131 -0.11 -0.11 -23.16
C TYR A 131 0.54 -1.48 -22.87
N THR A 132 1.59 -1.48 -22.05
CA THR A 132 2.20 -2.68 -21.49
C THR A 132 1.93 -2.72 -19.99
N LYS A 133 1.58 -3.90 -19.47
CA LYS A 133 1.06 -4.12 -18.10
C LYS A 133 2.00 -3.51 -17.03
N GLY A 134 1.67 -2.34 -16.47
CA GLY A 134 2.48 -1.72 -15.41
C GLY A 134 1.92 -0.42 -14.80
N ASN A 135 1.90 -0.36 -13.46
CA ASN A 135 1.71 0.82 -12.59
C ASN A 135 0.68 1.88 -13.01
N TYR A 136 -0.53 1.47 -13.38
CA TYR A 136 -1.64 2.41 -13.52
C TYR A 136 -2.26 2.69 -12.15
N ASN A 137 -2.75 3.92 -11.95
CA ASN A 137 -3.56 4.28 -10.79
C ASN A 137 -4.95 3.65 -10.97
N LEU A 138 -5.00 2.31 -10.94
CA LEU A 138 -6.23 1.55 -11.11
C LEU A 138 -7.21 1.93 -9.99
N PRO A 139 -8.51 1.99 -10.27
CA PRO A 139 -9.54 2.25 -9.26
C PRO A 139 -9.40 1.27 -8.09
N GLU A 140 -9.23 -0.02 -8.40
CA GLU A 140 -8.85 -1.01 -7.41
C GLU A 140 -7.36 -1.36 -7.47
N LEU A 141 -6.70 -1.22 -6.32
CA LEU A 141 -5.28 -1.49 -6.18
C LEU A 141 -5.01 -2.97 -5.85
N PRO A 142 -3.89 -3.52 -6.35
CA PRO A 142 -3.42 -4.79 -5.86
C PRO A 142 -3.03 -4.67 -4.38
N LEU A 143 -3.24 -5.75 -3.63
CA LEU A 143 -3.02 -5.79 -2.18
C LEU A 143 -1.62 -5.31 -1.74
N ASN A 144 -0.59 -5.55 -2.55
CA ASN A 144 0.77 -5.10 -2.26
C ASN A 144 0.90 -3.56 -2.35
N ALA A 145 0.21 -2.90 -3.28
CA ALA A 145 0.18 -1.46 -3.40
C ALA A 145 -0.55 -0.82 -2.22
N GLU A 146 -1.68 -1.38 -1.80
CA GLU A 146 -2.39 -0.95 -0.58
C GLU A 146 -1.49 -1.04 0.65
N ARG A 147 -0.80 -2.19 0.83
CA ARG A 147 0.15 -2.38 1.94
C ARG A 147 1.27 -1.37 1.92
N ARG A 148 1.83 -1.07 0.74
CA ARG A 148 2.90 -0.06 0.58
C ARG A 148 2.39 1.35 0.90
N ARG A 149 1.18 1.73 0.45
CA ARG A 149 0.57 3.03 0.78
C ARG A 149 0.39 3.19 2.29
N VAL A 150 -0.19 2.19 2.95
CA VAL A 150 -0.37 2.20 4.41
C VAL A 150 0.97 2.24 5.14
N TYR A 151 1.96 1.47 4.68
CA TYR A 151 3.31 1.50 5.26
C TYR A 151 3.94 2.89 5.18
N ARG A 152 3.94 3.52 3.99
CA ARG A 152 4.48 4.87 3.80
C ARG A 152 3.76 5.91 4.65
N ARG A 153 2.42 5.84 4.71
CA ARG A 153 1.62 6.73 5.57
C ARG A 153 2.06 6.63 7.03
N ARG A 154 2.27 5.41 7.53
CA ARG A 154 2.72 5.16 8.91
C ARG A 154 4.12 5.72 9.20
N ILE A 155 5.06 5.58 8.26
CA ILE A 155 6.39 6.18 8.39
C ILE A 155 6.27 7.70 8.46
N ALA A 156 5.54 8.32 7.52
CA ALA A 156 5.40 9.77 7.45
C ALA A 156 4.76 10.39 8.72
N VAL A 157 3.72 9.76 9.28
CA VAL A 157 3.11 10.26 10.53
C VAL A 157 4.03 10.08 11.74
N CYS A 158 4.84 9.02 11.79
CA CYS A 158 5.83 8.85 12.86
C CYS A 158 6.93 9.90 12.75
N GLU A 159 7.46 10.15 11.54
CA GLU A 159 8.46 11.19 11.30
C GLU A 159 7.94 12.58 11.71
N ARG A 160 6.71 12.91 11.30
CA ARG A 160 6.04 14.16 11.70
C ARG A 160 5.85 14.24 13.22
N LEU A 161 5.37 13.16 13.85
CA LEU A 161 5.23 13.12 15.30
C LEU A 161 6.56 13.34 16.02
N MET A 162 7.65 12.73 15.54
CA MET A 162 8.98 12.91 16.14
C MET A 162 9.51 14.34 16.01
N GLN A 163 9.25 15.01 14.88
CA GLN A 163 9.62 16.41 14.68
C GLN A 163 8.83 17.35 15.60
N GLU A 164 7.54 17.08 15.78
CA GLU A 164 6.61 17.93 16.53
C GLU A 164 6.42 17.46 17.99
N ILE A 165 7.21 16.50 18.48
CA ILE A 165 6.91 15.79 19.74
C ILE A 165 6.90 16.68 20.98
N ASN A 166 7.64 17.79 20.94
CA ASN A 166 7.72 18.79 22.00
C ASN A 166 7.00 20.11 21.63
N SER A 167 6.28 20.13 20.51
CA SER A 167 5.54 21.31 20.06
C SER A 167 4.09 21.26 20.53
N PRO A 168 3.35 22.39 20.49
CA PRO A 168 1.92 22.40 20.77
C PRO A 168 1.09 21.47 19.87
N ASN A 169 1.61 21.10 18.69
CA ASN A 169 0.93 20.24 17.73
C ASN A 169 1.13 18.74 18.01
N ALA A 170 1.87 18.37 19.07
CA ALA A 170 2.20 16.99 19.38
C ALA A 170 0.96 16.09 19.55
N GLU A 171 -0.11 16.60 20.18
CA GLU A 171 -1.35 15.84 20.40
C GLU A 171 -2.08 15.52 19.08
N GLU A 172 -2.07 16.45 18.13
CA GLU A 172 -2.65 16.24 16.81
C GLU A 172 -1.83 15.23 16.01
N CYS A 173 -0.51 15.40 15.98
CA CYS A 173 0.40 14.48 15.31
C CYS A 173 0.32 13.06 15.90
N LEU A 174 0.15 12.96 17.23
CA LEU A 174 -0.07 11.70 17.92
C LEU A 174 -1.38 11.05 17.45
N TRP A 175 -2.46 11.83 17.41
CA TRP A 175 -3.76 11.31 16.99
C TRP A 175 -3.73 10.84 15.52
N ASP A 176 -3.08 11.59 14.63
CA ASP A 176 -2.84 11.19 13.24
C ASP A 176 -2.09 9.85 13.15
N ALA A 177 -1.07 9.67 14.00
CA ALA A 177 -0.34 8.41 14.09
C ALA A 177 -1.22 7.26 14.59
N ILE A 178 -2.04 7.47 15.62
CA ILE A 178 -3.00 6.47 16.11
C ILE A 178 -3.96 6.05 14.99
N VAL A 179 -4.53 7.02 14.26
CA VAL A 179 -5.44 6.73 13.14
C VAL A 179 -4.74 5.92 12.04
N ALA A 180 -3.51 6.29 11.67
CA ALA A 180 -2.74 5.57 10.65
C ALA A 180 -2.37 4.13 11.06
N PHE A 181 -2.28 3.85 12.36
CA PHE A 181 -1.96 2.53 12.90
C PHE A 181 -3.21 1.69 13.25
N ALA A 182 -4.41 2.18 13.00
CA ALA A 182 -5.63 1.36 13.09
C ALA A 182 -5.49 0.06 12.27
N GLY A 183 -5.93 -1.05 12.85
CA GLY A 183 -5.81 -2.40 12.29
C GLY A 183 -4.39 -2.99 12.25
N TYR A 184 -3.36 -2.26 12.70
CA TYR A 184 -1.99 -2.80 12.82
C TYR A 184 -1.92 -3.86 13.92
N PRO A 185 -1.23 -4.99 13.70
CA PRO A 185 -1.01 -6.00 14.73
C PRO A 185 0.04 -5.55 15.73
N PHE A 186 -0.35 -5.39 16.99
CA PHE A 186 0.54 -5.15 18.12
C PHE A 186 0.59 -6.39 19.03
N VAL A 187 1.55 -6.40 19.95
CA VAL A 187 1.70 -7.44 20.97
C VAL A 187 1.86 -6.73 22.31
N THR A 188 1.05 -7.09 23.31
CA THR A 188 1.24 -6.57 24.67
C THR A 188 2.56 -7.06 25.24
N GLU A 189 3.04 -6.44 26.32
CA GLU A 189 4.22 -6.92 27.05
C GLU A 189 4.12 -8.41 27.46
N LYS A 190 2.91 -8.91 27.73
CA LYS A 190 2.65 -10.33 28.06
C LYS A 190 2.55 -11.27 26.84
N GLY A 191 2.95 -10.83 25.65
CA GLY A 191 2.91 -11.65 24.43
C GLY A 191 1.53 -11.79 23.77
N LEU A 192 0.49 -11.11 24.27
CA LEU A 192 -0.86 -11.20 23.71
C LEU A 192 -1.04 -10.34 22.44
N PRO A 193 -1.46 -10.92 21.30
CA PRO A 193 -1.69 -10.16 20.07
C PRO A 193 -2.93 -9.27 20.21
N LEU A 194 -2.82 -8.00 19.84
CA LEU A 194 -3.91 -7.03 19.90
C LEU A 194 -3.98 -6.20 18.60
N LYS A 195 -5.17 -5.70 18.32
CA LYS A 195 -5.45 -4.72 17.25
C LYS A 195 -6.49 -3.74 17.78
N TYR A 196 -6.61 -2.60 17.11
CA TYR A 196 -7.69 -1.65 17.41
C TYR A 196 -8.30 -1.03 16.16
N THR A 197 -9.50 -0.50 16.32
CA THR A 197 -10.15 0.44 15.40
C THR A 197 -10.29 1.81 16.08
N VAL A 198 -10.55 2.85 15.29
CA VAL A 198 -10.78 4.21 15.77
C VAL A 198 -12.13 4.68 15.25
N GLU A 199 -13.05 5.01 16.15
CA GLU A 199 -14.42 5.41 15.85
C GLU A 199 -14.82 6.54 16.82
N GLY A 200 -15.47 7.59 16.33
CA GLY A 200 -15.98 8.68 17.18
C GLY A 200 -14.92 9.41 18.04
N GLY A 201 -13.63 9.36 17.67
CA GLY A 201 -12.57 9.92 18.51
C GLY A 201 -12.09 9.00 19.63
N GLU A 202 -12.42 7.72 19.58
CA GLU A 202 -12.04 6.73 20.60
C GLU A 202 -11.37 5.51 19.96
N ILE A 203 -10.57 4.82 20.76
CA ILE A 203 -9.87 3.60 20.36
C ILE A 203 -10.61 2.38 20.92
N PHE A 204 -10.96 1.44 20.04
CA PHE A 204 -11.60 0.17 20.41
C PHE A 204 -10.61 -0.98 20.21
N PHE A 205 -10.12 -1.54 21.31
CA PHE A 205 -9.21 -2.68 21.25
C PHE A 205 -9.98 -3.98 21.13
N ASN A 206 -9.56 -4.88 20.23
CA ASN A 206 -10.22 -6.17 20.00
C ASN A 206 -10.23 -7.12 21.22
N ARG A 207 -9.45 -6.82 22.26
CA ARG A 207 -9.34 -7.59 23.51
C ARG A 207 -10.06 -6.92 24.69
N LYS A 208 -10.77 -5.82 24.47
CA LYS A 208 -11.30 -4.99 25.53
C LYS A 208 -12.69 -4.47 25.15
N GLU A 209 -13.63 -4.60 26.07
CA GLU A 209 -15.01 -4.15 25.87
C GLU A 209 -15.12 -2.62 25.89
N LYS A 210 -14.44 -1.97 26.83
CA LYS A 210 -14.45 -0.51 26.95
C LYS A 210 -13.41 0.14 26.02
N SER A 211 -13.85 1.18 25.32
CA SER A 211 -12.99 2.04 24.52
C SER A 211 -12.01 2.86 25.37
N VAL A 212 -11.03 3.44 24.71
CA VAL A 212 -10.10 4.41 25.29
C VAL A 212 -10.31 5.74 24.58
N THR A 213 -10.76 6.75 25.33
CA THR A 213 -11.08 8.07 24.80
C THR A 213 -9.82 8.83 24.39
N ARG A 214 -9.93 9.76 23.42
CA ARG A 214 -8.83 10.66 23.02
C ARG A 214 -8.17 11.34 24.21
N ALA A 215 -8.94 11.85 25.16
CA ALA A 215 -8.42 12.49 26.39
C ALA A 215 -7.57 11.52 27.23
N THR A 216 -7.96 10.25 27.32
CA THR A 216 -7.18 9.22 28.03
C THR A 216 -5.85 8.95 27.31
N VAL A 217 -5.85 8.95 25.98
CA VAL A 217 -4.63 8.82 25.17
C VAL A 217 -3.69 10.00 25.40
N MET A 218 -4.19 11.23 25.40
CA MET A 218 -3.36 12.42 25.63
C MET A 218 -2.75 12.44 27.03
N ARG A 219 -3.54 12.07 28.06
CA ARG A 219 -3.00 11.90 29.41
C ARG A 219 -1.87 10.86 29.48
N ALA A 220 -2.06 9.72 28.81
CA ALA A 220 -1.03 8.68 28.75
C ALA A 220 0.22 9.16 28.00
N PHE A 221 0.04 9.96 26.94
CA PHE A 221 1.13 10.54 26.16
C PHE A 221 1.97 11.49 27.01
N HIS A 222 1.36 12.49 27.65
CA HIS A 222 2.08 13.43 28.50
C HIS A 222 2.83 12.72 29.63
N GLN A 223 2.19 11.75 30.28
CA GLN A 223 2.84 10.92 31.28
C GLN A 223 4.04 10.15 30.71
N ALA A 224 3.91 9.58 29.51
CA ALA A 224 5.01 8.87 28.85
C ALA A 224 6.16 9.83 28.53
N ARG A 225 5.88 11.05 28.07
CA ARG A 225 6.88 12.07 27.74
C ARG A 225 7.63 12.54 28.97
N THR A 226 6.94 12.87 30.06
CA THR A 226 7.57 13.24 31.33
C THR A 226 8.52 12.16 31.83
N ILE A 227 8.10 10.89 31.78
CA ILE A 227 8.95 9.75 32.21
C ILE A 227 10.11 9.54 31.24
N GLN A 228 9.87 9.68 29.94
CA GLN A 228 10.91 9.55 28.91
C GLN A 228 12.00 10.61 29.08
N GLU A 229 11.64 11.83 29.48
CA GLU A 229 12.58 12.94 29.74
C GLU A 229 13.33 12.74 31.07
N SER A 230 12.66 12.26 32.12
CA SER A 230 13.28 12.12 33.45
C SER A 230 14.06 10.82 33.64
N GLU A 231 13.54 9.69 33.16
CA GLU A 231 14.10 8.34 33.37
C GLU A 231 14.80 7.80 32.10
N GLY A 232 14.70 8.49 30.96
CA GLY A 232 15.28 8.06 29.68
C GLY A 232 14.55 6.90 28.99
N CYS A 233 13.61 6.26 29.67
CA CYS A 233 12.77 5.19 29.14
C CYS A 233 11.50 5.01 29.97
N VAL A 234 10.45 4.45 29.36
CA VAL A 234 9.26 4.00 30.07
C VAL A 234 9.42 2.50 30.30
N SER A 235 9.54 2.08 31.56
CA SER A 235 9.85 0.68 31.87
C SER A 235 8.70 -0.31 31.62
N GLY A 236 7.46 0.17 31.56
CA GLY A 236 6.30 -0.68 31.29
C GLY A 236 4.97 0.08 31.26
N PRO A 237 3.87 -0.60 30.91
CA PRO A 237 2.56 0.01 30.74
C PRO A 237 2.01 0.64 32.02
N LYS A 238 2.30 0.07 33.20
CA LYS A 238 1.80 0.59 34.48
C LYS A 238 2.22 2.05 34.73
N LYS A 239 3.38 2.45 34.21
CA LYS A 239 3.92 3.82 34.33
C LYS A 239 3.07 4.87 33.61
N LEU A 240 2.25 4.46 32.64
CA LEU A 240 1.36 5.39 31.91
C LEU A 240 0.14 5.85 32.75
N GLY A 241 -0.15 5.22 33.89
CA GLY A 241 -1.16 5.70 34.85
C GLY A 241 -2.59 5.86 34.30
N THR A 242 -2.94 5.15 33.22
CA THR A 242 -4.21 5.33 32.51
C THR A 242 -4.95 4.02 32.27
N PHE A 243 -6.27 4.13 32.14
CA PHE A 243 -7.10 3.01 31.73
C PHE A 243 -6.72 2.54 30.32
N GLY A 244 -6.40 1.25 30.18
CA GLY A 244 -5.96 0.70 28.89
C GLY A 244 -4.46 0.90 28.60
N ALA A 245 -3.67 1.35 29.57
CA ALA A 245 -2.22 1.49 29.42
C ALA A 245 -1.51 0.23 28.88
N SER A 246 -1.95 -0.97 29.26
CA SER A 246 -1.42 -2.24 28.75
C SER A 246 -1.54 -2.42 27.24
N TYR A 247 -2.52 -1.74 26.62
CA TYR A 247 -2.77 -1.78 25.17
C TYR A 247 -2.19 -0.55 24.47
N LEU A 248 -2.15 0.61 25.13
CA LEU A 248 -1.52 1.84 24.60
C LEU A 248 0.00 1.75 24.54
N TYR A 249 0.62 1.15 25.56
CA TYR A 249 2.07 1.07 25.67
C TYR A 249 2.78 0.48 24.43
N PRO A 250 2.40 -0.71 23.89
CA PRO A 250 3.02 -1.22 22.67
C PRO A 250 2.76 -0.34 21.44
N VAL A 251 1.68 0.46 21.43
CA VAL A 251 1.43 1.44 20.37
C VAL A 251 2.42 2.60 20.49
N PHE A 252 2.58 3.16 21.69
CA PHE A 252 3.53 4.25 21.97
C PHE A 252 4.97 3.89 21.66
N LEU A 253 5.40 2.66 22.00
CA LEU A 253 6.71 2.15 21.62
C LEU A 253 6.88 2.11 20.09
N ARG A 254 5.85 1.69 19.36
CA ARG A 254 5.92 1.53 17.91
C ARG A 254 5.95 2.86 17.16
N ILE A 255 5.22 3.85 17.64
CA ILE A 255 5.12 5.17 16.99
C ILE A 255 6.18 6.16 17.48
N GLY A 256 7.01 5.78 18.45
CA GLY A 256 8.16 6.58 18.89
C GLY A 256 7.86 7.58 20.01
N VAL A 257 6.74 7.45 20.72
CA VAL A 257 6.40 8.31 21.88
C VAL A 257 7.39 8.10 23.02
N CYS A 258 7.77 6.86 23.27
CA CYS A 258 8.70 6.45 24.33
C CYS A 258 9.52 5.24 23.90
N SER A 259 10.63 4.99 24.61
CA SER A 259 11.46 3.80 24.48
C SER A 259 11.26 2.85 25.65
N LYS A 260 11.45 1.55 25.40
CA LYS A 260 11.57 0.55 26.47
C LYS A 260 13.01 0.56 26.97
N LYS A 261 13.22 0.31 28.26
CA LYS A 261 14.56 0.04 28.80
C LYS A 261 15.20 -1.13 28.03
N SER A 262 16.32 -0.88 27.37
CA SER A 262 17.14 -1.94 26.78
C SER A 262 17.70 -2.80 27.91
N GLU A 263 17.32 -4.07 27.95
CA GLU A 263 18.11 -5.07 28.68
C GLU A 263 19.41 -5.23 27.91
N ILE A 264 20.47 -4.59 28.39
CA ILE A 264 21.83 -4.89 27.96
C ILE A 264 22.08 -6.33 28.45
N PHE A 265 22.09 -7.27 27.51
CA PHE A 265 22.59 -8.64 27.75
C PHE A 265 24.09 -8.66 27.51
#